data_AF-A0A6V8LDU0-F1
#
_entry.id   AF-A0A6V8LDU0-F1
#
_cell.length_a   1.000
_cell.length_b   1.000
_cell.length_c   1.000
_cell.angle_alpha   90.00
_cell.angle_beta   90.00
_cell.angle_gamma   90.00
#
_symmetry.space_group_name_H-M   'P 1'
#
loop_
_entity.id
_entity.type
_entity.pdbx_description
1 polymer ?
#
loop_
_entity_poly.entity_id
_entity_poly.type
_entity_poly.pdbx_seq_one_letter_code
_entity_poly.pdbx_strand_id
1 'polypeptide(L)'
;MTRRSSSPELLAEAARFRDLMAGWPTGVAVVTGTAAGHPVGCTVTAVASVSADPPLLLVSLAARSRTLEAIEHAGQFGICVLSAAQRRLAQTFATGEPARRFAGVPFRWVLGVPVLHGAMTVAVCAVQEALPVADHVIVMGGPLWQAEDHAAAPFIWFRRGYWDLCPAGPPPGVLDGPKSTLNRIRFTLKHNDFRGRHGHHAHHRKVPPRSRSAPRRGVGPHRTDRSEAPPWPLAQRQQPHLGNLHSGTR
;
A
#
# COMPACT_ATOMS: atom_id res chain seq x y z
N MET A 1 16.03 -25.81 -21.72
CA MET A 1 15.86 -24.79 -20.67
C MET A 1 16.80 -25.10 -19.51
N THR A 2 18.00 -24.52 -19.52
CA THR A 2 19.03 -24.74 -18.50
C THR A 2 18.68 -23.92 -17.26
N ARG A 3 18.37 -24.61 -16.16
CA ARG A 3 18.24 -24.03 -14.82
C ARG A 3 19.58 -23.33 -14.52
N ARG A 4 19.61 -21.99 -14.47
CA ARG A 4 20.79 -21.28 -13.94
C ARG A 4 20.98 -21.79 -12.51
N SER A 5 21.97 -22.63 -12.28
CA SER A 5 22.51 -22.85 -10.95
C SER A 5 22.97 -21.48 -10.47
N SER A 6 22.29 -20.94 -9.46
CA SER A 6 22.69 -19.68 -8.85
C SER A 6 24.07 -19.89 -8.26
N SER A 7 25.05 -19.10 -8.74
CA SER A 7 26.42 -19.10 -8.19
C SER A 7 26.37 -18.92 -6.66
N PRO A 8 27.27 -19.58 -5.89
CA PRO A 8 27.37 -19.37 -4.44
C PRO A 8 27.40 -17.90 -4.03
N GLU A 9 28.03 -17.03 -4.83
CA GLU A 9 28.07 -15.59 -4.62
C GLU A 9 26.69 -14.92 -4.69
N LEU A 10 25.87 -15.31 -5.68
CA LEU A 10 24.49 -14.80 -5.82
C LEU A 10 23.60 -15.27 -4.65
N LEU A 11 23.82 -16.49 -4.17
CA LEU A 11 23.10 -17.00 -2.99
C LEU A 11 23.50 -16.25 -1.72
N ALA A 12 24.79 -15.94 -1.56
CA ALA A 12 25.32 -15.15 -0.45
C ALA A 12 24.78 -13.70 -0.49
N GLU A 13 24.76 -13.07 -1.67
CA GLU A 13 24.21 -11.72 -1.84
C GLU A 13 22.71 -11.68 -1.53
N ALA A 14 21.94 -12.66 -2.01
CA ALA A 14 20.53 -12.76 -1.68
C ALA A 14 20.30 -13.00 -0.17
N ALA A 15 21.19 -13.72 0.51
CA ALA A 15 21.12 -13.90 1.96
C ALA A 15 21.38 -12.58 2.70
N ARG A 16 22.42 -11.83 2.30
CA ARG A 16 22.73 -10.51 2.85
C ARG A 16 21.59 -9.52 2.65
N PHE A 17 20.97 -9.51 1.46
CA PHE A 17 19.79 -8.70 1.20
C PHE A 17 18.62 -9.08 2.11
N ARG A 18 18.35 -10.38 2.32
CA ARG A 18 17.31 -10.84 3.25
C ARG A 18 17.62 -10.46 4.71
N ASP A 19 18.89 -10.48 5.12
CA ASP A 19 19.30 -10.04 6.46
C ASP A 19 19.09 -8.52 6.63
N LEU A 20 19.45 -7.73 5.60
CA LEU A 20 19.19 -6.28 5.56
C LEU A 20 17.70 -5.99 5.67
N MET A 21 16.87 -6.65 4.85
CA MET A 21 15.42 -6.46 4.88
C MET A 21 14.78 -6.97 6.18
N ALA A 22 15.37 -7.96 6.86
CA ALA A 22 14.90 -8.38 8.18
C ALA A 22 15.10 -7.29 9.24
N GLY A 23 15.99 -6.32 9.02
CA GLY A 23 16.16 -5.13 9.86
C GLY A 23 15.10 -4.04 9.68
N TRP A 24 14.19 -4.18 8.70
CA TRP A 24 13.09 -3.24 8.49
C TRP A 24 11.81 -3.77 9.17
N PRO A 25 11.32 -3.13 10.25
CA PRO A 25 10.09 -3.55 10.91
C PRO A 25 8.87 -3.29 10.01
N THR A 26 7.96 -4.26 9.94
CA THR A 26 6.75 -4.17 9.11
C THR A 26 5.52 -4.65 9.86
N GLY A 27 4.37 -4.08 9.54
CA GLY A 27 3.10 -4.74 9.87
C GLY A 27 2.96 -6.06 9.11
N VAL A 28 1.99 -6.87 9.52
CA VAL A 28 1.71 -8.17 8.88
C VAL A 28 0.28 -8.20 8.41
N ALA A 29 0.08 -8.46 7.13
CA ALA A 29 -1.24 -8.57 6.54
C ALA A 29 -1.43 -9.92 5.85
N VAL A 30 -2.68 -10.33 5.70
CA VAL A 30 -3.07 -11.37 4.74
C VAL A 30 -3.72 -10.67 3.56
N VAL A 31 -3.15 -10.90 2.38
CA VAL A 31 -3.82 -10.59 1.13
C VAL A 31 -4.73 -11.76 0.79
N THR A 32 -5.96 -11.44 0.41
CA THR A 32 -7.05 -12.38 0.16
C THR A 32 -7.62 -12.16 -1.24
N GLY A 33 -8.15 -13.22 -1.83
CA GLY A 33 -8.80 -13.20 -3.12
C GLY A 33 -9.75 -14.38 -3.26
N THR A 34 -10.37 -14.48 -4.44
CA THR A 34 -11.38 -15.50 -4.73
C THR A 34 -11.00 -16.24 -5.99
N ALA A 35 -10.86 -17.56 -5.90
CA ALA A 35 -10.59 -18.43 -7.03
C ALA A 35 -11.77 -19.39 -7.20
N ALA A 36 -12.52 -19.27 -8.31
CA ALA A 36 -13.70 -20.09 -8.58
C ALA A 36 -14.70 -20.15 -7.40
N GLY A 37 -14.95 -19.01 -6.74
CA GLY A 37 -15.83 -18.91 -5.57
C GLY A 37 -15.24 -19.39 -4.24
N HIS A 38 -14.00 -19.88 -4.23
CA HIS A 38 -13.31 -20.37 -3.04
C HIS A 38 -12.31 -19.32 -2.51
N PRO A 39 -12.13 -19.22 -1.19
CA PRO A 39 -11.21 -18.24 -0.62
C PRO A 39 -9.75 -18.66 -0.83
N VAL A 40 -8.91 -17.71 -1.24
CA VAL A 40 -7.46 -17.88 -1.31
C VAL A 40 -6.75 -16.70 -0.65
N GLY A 41 -5.50 -16.91 -0.25
CA GLY A 41 -4.78 -15.89 0.50
C GLY A 41 -3.37 -16.29 0.89
N CYS A 42 -2.57 -15.26 1.15
CA CYS A 42 -1.19 -15.39 1.63
C CYS A 42 -0.81 -14.23 2.54
N THR A 43 0.09 -14.51 3.48
CA THR A 43 0.69 -13.48 4.31
C THR A 43 1.65 -12.64 3.49
N VAL A 44 1.61 -11.32 3.69
CA VAL A 44 2.53 -10.35 3.12
C VAL A 44 2.96 -9.36 4.21
N THR A 45 4.19 -8.88 4.06
CA THR A 45 4.72 -7.71 4.80
C THR A 45 5.02 -6.54 3.87
N ALA A 46 5.02 -6.77 2.56
CA ALA A 46 5.23 -5.77 1.52
C ALA A 46 3.90 -5.09 1.15
N VAL A 47 3.43 -4.22 2.05
CA VAL A 47 2.23 -3.38 1.88
C VAL A 47 2.62 -1.93 2.13
N ALA A 48 2.13 -1.02 1.29
CA ALA A 48 2.36 0.42 1.49
C ALA A 48 1.20 1.25 0.92
N SER A 49 0.95 2.41 1.52
CA SER A 49 0.13 3.47 0.91
C SER A 49 0.88 4.08 -0.28
N VAL A 50 0.17 4.38 -1.36
CA VAL A 50 0.72 5.03 -2.56
C VAL A 50 0.21 6.46 -2.68
N SER A 51 -1.10 6.67 -2.53
CA SER A 51 -1.71 8.00 -2.60
C SER A 51 -2.93 8.09 -1.67
N ALA A 52 -3.20 9.31 -1.20
CA ALA A 52 -4.43 9.65 -0.49
C ALA A 52 -5.49 10.26 -1.42
N ASP A 53 -5.08 10.86 -2.54
CA ASP A 53 -5.96 11.47 -3.53
C ASP A 53 -5.44 11.20 -4.96
N PRO A 54 -6.02 10.24 -5.71
CA PRO A 54 -7.04 9.29 -5.24
C PRO A 54 -6.48 8.26 -4.24
N PRO A 55 -7.30 7.67 -3.35
CA PRO A 55 -6.85 6.63 -2.42
C PRO A 55 -6.29 5.40 -3.14
N LEU A 56 -5.02 5.09 -2.91
CA LEU A 56 -4.33 3.98 -3.55
C LEU A 56 -3.32 3.34 -2.59
N LEU A 57 -3.27 2.01 -2.60
CA LEU A 57 -2.25 1.22 -1.90
C LEU A 57 -1.61 0.22 -2.85
N LEU A 58 -0.48 -0.36 -2.43
CA LEU A 58 0.17 -1.45 -3.13
C LEU A 58 0.41 -2.66 -2.23
N VAL A 59 0.48 -3.83 -2.86
CA VAL A 59 1.01 -5.06 -2.30
C VAL A 59 2.00 -5.69 -3.27
N SER A 60 3.08 -6.28 -2.77
CA SER A 60 4.00 -7.07 -3.59
C SER A 60 3.77 -8.56 -3.34
N LEU A 61 3.48 -9.31 -4.40
CA LEU A 61 3.21 -10.74 -4.37
C LEU A 61 4.22 -11.49 -5.23
N ALA A 62 4.68 -12.65 -4.78
CA ALA A 62 5.53 -13.50 -5.62
C ALA A 62 4.80 -13.90 -6.90
N ALA A 63 5.48 -13.84 -8.05
CA ALA A 63 4.87 -14.10 -9.36
C ALA A 63 4.23 -15.50 -9.51
N ARG A 64 4.67 -16.47 -8.69
CA ARG A 64 4.12 -17.84 -8.63
C ARG A 64 2.99 -18.04 -7.61
N SER A 65 2.46 -16.95 -7.03
CA SER A 65 1.45 -17.03 -5.97
C SER A 65 0.08 -17.40 -6.55
N ARG A 66 -0.55 -18.44 -6.00
CA ARG A 66 -1.96 -18.75 -6.31
C ARG A 66 -2.92 -17.63 -5.90
N THR A 67 -2.54 -16.85 -4.88
CA THR A 67 -3.32 -15.66 -4.49
C THR A 67 -3.22 -14.59 -5.56
N LEU A 68 -2.04 -14.38 -6.16
CA LEU A 68 -1.85 -13.41 -7.24
C LEU A 68 -2.71 -13.80 -8.46
N GLU A 69 -2.62 -15.06 -8.89
CA GLU A 69 -3.41 -15.59 -10.02
C GLU A 69 -4.92 -15.34 -9.84
N ALA A 70 -5.44 -15.58 -8.62
CA ALA A 70 -6.84 -15.31 -8.31
C ALA A 70 -7.19 -13.81 -8.37
N ILE A 71 -6.28 -12.94 -7.91
CA ILE A 71 -6.47 -11.49 -7.92
C ILE A 71 -6.45 -10.94 -9.35
N GLU A 72 -5.53 -11.41 -10.19
CA GLU A 72 -5.45 -11.02 -11.60
C GLU A 72 -6.70 -11.46 -12.37
N HIS A 73 -7.24 -12.63 -12.05
CA HIS A 73 -8.49 -13.12 -12.66
C HIS A 73 -9.73 -12.36 -12.17
N ALA A 74 -9.84 -12.11 -10.86
CA ALA A 74 -11.02 -11.48 -10.27
C ALA A 74 -11.03 -9.95 -10.39
N GLY A 75 -9.86 -9.31 -10.56
CA GLY A 75 -9.72 -7.85 -10.57
C GLY A 75 -9.97 -7.18 -9.21
N GLN A 76 -10.05 -7.97 -8.14
CA GLN A 76 -10.29 -7.50 -6.77
C GLN A 76 -9.49 -8.32 -5.77
N PHE A 77 -9.14 -7.69 -4.64
CA PHE A 77 -8.45 -8.35 -3.54
C PHE A 77 -8.79 -7.71 -2.21
N GLY A 78 -8.56 -8.43 -1.12
CA GLY A 78 -8.71 -7.91 0.22
C GLY A 78 -7.38 -7.83 0.93
N ILE A 79 -7.17 -6.78 1.73
CA ILE A 79 -6.07 -6.69 2.69
C ILE A 79 -6.66 -6.82 4.08
N CYS A 80 -6.10 -7.72 4.89
CA CYS A 80 -6.43 -7.89 6.29
C CYS A 80 -5.17 -7.70 7.13
N VAL A 81 -4.96 -6.51 7.70
CA VAL A 81 -3.88 -6.22 8.65
C VAL A 81 -4.20 -6.94 9.95
N LEU A 82 -3.32 -7.84 10.37
CA LEU A 82 -3.59 -8.77 11.46
C LEU A 82 -3.33 -8.15 12.84
N SER A 83 -4.11 -8.60 13.83
CA SER A 83 -3.88 -8.29 15.24
C SER A 83 -2.91 -9.28 15.89
N ALA A 84 -2.37 -8.94 17.07
CA ALA A 84 -1.45 -9.77 17.84
C ALA A 84 -2.04 -11.16 18.17
N ALA A 85 -3.35 -11.25 18.36
CA ALA A 85 -4.07 -12.51 18.56
C ALA A 85 -3.99 -13.46 17.33
N GLN A 86 -3.67 -12.93 16.15
CA GLN A 86 -3.66 -13.65 14.88
C GLN A 86 -2.25 -14.03 14.39
N ARG A 87 -1.21 -13.99 15.23
CA ARG A 87 0.16 -14.43 14.86
C ARG A 87 0.22 -15.83 14.25
N ARG A 88 -0.54 -16.78 14.84
CA ARG A 88 -0.63 -18.15 14.30
C ARG A 88 -1.28 -18.18 12.92
N LEU A 89 -2.24 -17.30 12.68
CA LEU A 89 -2.88 -17.13 11.38
C LEU A 89 -1.87 -16.59 10.35
N ALA A 90 -1.08 -15.57 10.72
CA ALA A 90 0.00 -15.06 9.88
C ALA A 90 0.98 -16.17 9.45
N GLN A 91 1.41 -17.03 10.37
CA GLN A 91 2.30 -18.14 10.06
C GLN A 91 1.64 -19.17 9.12
N THR A 92 0.37 -19.48 9.36
CA THR A 92 -0.43 -20.42 8.56
C THR A 92 -0.53 -19.92 7.11
N PHE A 93 -0.84 -18.65 6.92
CA PHE A 93 -0.96 -18.05 5.59
C PHE A 93 0.39 -17.80 4.90
N ALA A 94 1.50 -17.78 5.64
CA ALA A 94 2.85 -17.67 5.08
C ALA A 94 3.40 -19.02 4.59
N THR A 95 3.25 -20.07 5.40
CA THR A 95 3.97 -21.35 5.22
C THR A 95 3.07 -22.57 5.02
N GLY A 96 1.79 -22.49 5.40
CA GLY A 96 0.85 -23.58 5.23
C GLY A 96 0.56 -23.90 3.76
N GLU A 97 0.16 -25.15 3.52
CA GLU A 97 -0.29 -25.61 2.22
C GLU A 97 -1.45 -24.71 1.72
N PRO A 98 -1.33 -24.05 0.56
CA PRO A 98 -2.30 -23.02 0.21
C PRO A 98 -3.75 -23.48 0.12
N ALA A 99 -4.02 -24.75 -0.18
CA ALA A 99 -5.37 -25.32 -0.20
C ALA A 99 -6.01 -25.44 1.20
N ARG A 100 -5.21 -25.43 2.27
CA ARG A 100 -5.67 -25.62 3.66
C ARG A 100 -5.61 -24.34 4.50
N ARG A 101 -5.09 -23.24 3.97
CA ARG A 101 -4.88 -21.98 4.74
C ARG A 101 -6.16 -21.41 5.36
N PHE A 102 -7.31 -21.64 4.74
CA PHE A 102 -8.62 -21.20 5.23
C PHE A 102 -9.35 -22.25 6.09
N ALA A 103 -8.79 -23.45 6.27
CA ALA A 103 -9.45 -24.48 7.05
C ALA A 103 -9.63 -24.02 8.51
N GLY A 104 -10.88 -23.92 8.97
CA GLY A 104 -11.22 -23.45 10.32
C GLY A 104 -10.96 -21.95 10.57
N VAL A 105 -10.67 -21.16 9.53
CA VAL A 105 -10.43 -19.73 9.66
C VAL A 105 -11.76 -18.97 9.52
N PRO A 106 -12.17 -18.15 10.51
CA PRO A 106 -13.37 -17.33 10.40
C PRO A 106 -13.14 -16.14 9.46
N PHE A 107 -14.00 -16.01 8.46
CA PHE A 107 -14.05 -14.88 7.54
C PHE A 107 -15.49 -14.61 7.10
N ARG A 108 -15.71 -13.45 6.49
CA ARG A 108 -16.97 -13.10 5.81
C ARG A 108 -16.70 -12.67 4.38
N TRP A 109 -17.69 -12.82 3.50
CA TRP A 109 -17.62 -12.29 2.15
C TRP A 109 -18.01 -10.82 2.13
N VAL A 110 -17.17 -9.98 1.52
CA VAL A 110 -17.46 -8.56 1.28
C VAL A 110 -17.15 -8.28 -0.18
N LEU A 111 -18.14 -7.85 -0.96
CA LEU A 111 -18.00 -7.62 -2.40
C LEU A 111 -17.38 -8.83 -3.14
N GLY A 112 -17.69 -10.06 -2.71
CA GLY A 112 -17.15 -11.29 -3.31
C GLY A 112 -15.71 -11.64 -2.92
N VAL A 113 -15.09 -10.89 -1.99
CA VAL A 113 -13.73 -11.11 -1.47
C VAL A 113 -13.79 -11.56 0.01
N PRO A 114 -12.97 -12.53 0.45
CA PRO A 114 -13.01 -13.00 1.84
C PRO A 114 -12.24 -12.05 2.76
N VAL A 115 -12.91 -11.54 3.79
CA VAL A 115 -12.34 -10.63 4.81
C VAL A 115 -12.26 -11.36 6.15
N LEU A 116 -11.05 -11.45 6.70
CA LEU A 116 -10.76 -12.18 7.94
C LEU A 116 -11.38 -11.50 9.17
N HIS A 117 -11.92 -12.30 10.09
CA HIS A 117 -12.41 -11.79 11.39
C HIS A 117 -11.25 -11.50 12.34
N GLY A 118 -11.37 -10.44 13.15
CA GLY A 118 -10.36 -10.06 14.15
C GLY A 118 -9.11 -9.35 13.61
N ALA A 119 -9.08 -9.06 12.31
CA ALA A 119 -8.08 -8.19 11.70
C ALA A 119 -8.32 -6.72 12.13
N MET A 120 -7.23 -5.99 12.38
CA MET A 120 -7.26 -4.61 12.87
C MET A 120 -7.74 -3.62 11.81
N THR A 121 -7.29 -3.80 10.58
CA THR A 121 -7.64 -2.92 9.46
C THR A 121 -7.87 -3.80 8.25
N VAL A 122 -9.00 -3.59 7.59
CA VAL A 122 -9.41 -4.37 6.44
C VAL A 122 -9.85 -3.46 5.31
N ALA A 123 -9.51 -3.84 4.08
CA ALA A 123 -10.00 -3.19 2.87
C ALA A 123 -10.29 -4.24 1.79
N VAL A 124 -11.32 -4.00 0.98
CA VAL A 124 -11.52 -4.68 -0.31
C VAL A 124 -11.23 -3.66 -1.40
N CYS A 125 -10.31 -4.00 -2.30
CA CYS A 125 -9.77 -3.11 -3.31
C CYS A 125 -10.10 -3.62 -4.72
N ALA A 126 -10.38 -2.68 -5.63
CA ALA A 126 -10.29 -2.94 -7.06
C ALA A 126 -8.84 -2.83 -7.51
N VAL A 127 -8.36 -3.80 -8.29
CA VAL A 127 -7.05 -3.73 -8.93
C VAL A 127 -7.06 -2.59 -9.95
N GLN A 128 -6.12 -1.67 -9.81
CA GLN A 128 -5.88 -0.58 -10.77
C GLN A 128 -4.77 -0.95 -11.74
N GLU A 129 -3.69 -1.55 -11.23
CA GLU A 129 -2.54 -1.95 -12.03
C GLU A 129 -1.82 -3.14 -11.40
N ALA A 130 -1.22 -3.98 -12.23
CA ALA A 130 -0.34 -5.07 -11.80
C ALA A 130 0.95 -5.00 -12.64
N LEU A 131 2.07 -4.74 -11.98
CA LEU A 131 3.36 -4.51 -12.62
C LEU A 131 4.35 -5.63 -12.24
N PRO A 132 4.77 -6.47 -13.20
CA PRO A 132 5.83 -7.45 -12.97
C PRO A 132 7.19 -6.77 -12.71
N VAL A 133 7.81 -7.11 -11.58
CA VAL A 133 9.13 -6.60 -11.17
C VAL A 133 9.96 -7.77 -10.64
N ALA A 134 10.97 -8.17 -11.41
CA ALA A 134 11.81 -9.33 -11.13
C ALA A 134 10.97 -10.61 -10.89
N ASP A 135 10.99 -11.18 -9.69
CA ASP A 135 10.26 -12.39 -9.29
C ASP A 135 8.94 -12.10 -8.55
N HIS A 136 8.52 -10.83 -8.51
CA HIS A 136 7.29 -10.37 -7.88
C HIS A 136 6.42 -9.58 -8.85
N VAL A 137 5.16 -9.37 -8.48
CA VAL A 137 4.22 -8.45 -9.11
C VAL A 137 3.77 -7.44 -8.06
N ILE A 138 3.90 -6.15 -8.39
CA ILE A 138 3.36 -5.06 -7.59
C ILE A 138 1.92 -4.85 -8.05
N VAL A 139 0.97 -5.15 -7.16
CA VAL A 139 -0.47 -4.94 -7.41
C VAL A 139 -0.87 -3.66 -6.70
N MET A 140 -1.35 -2.68 -7.46
CA MET A 140 -1.91 -1.44 -6.95
C MET A 140 -3.43 -1.52 -6.95
N GLY A 141 -4.07 -1.06 -5.87
CA GLY A 141 -5.51 -1.13 -5.73
C GLY A 141 -6.11 0.06 -4.99
N GLY A 142 -7.29 0.46 -5.45
CA GLY A 142 -8.11 1.50 -4.80
C GLY A 142 -9.18 0.85 -3.92
N PRO A 143 -9.36 1.28 -2.66
CA PRO A 143 -10.35 0.70 -1.76
C PRO A 143 -11.79 0.97 -2.25
N LEU A 144 -12.59 -0.08 -2.33
CA LEU A 144 -14.04 -0.05 -2.56
C LEU A 144 -14.83 -0.11 -1.25
N TRP A 145 -14.23 -0.73 -0.24
CA TRP A 145 -14.78 -0.89 1.09
C TRP A 145 -13.64 -1.00 2.11
N GLN A 146 -13.83 -0.46 3.31
CA GLN A 146 -12.85 -0.51 4.39
C GLN A 146 -13.53 -0.55 5.77
N ALA A 147 -12.84 -1.13 6.76
CA ALA A 147 -13.22 -1.09 8.16
C ALA A 147 -11.99 -1.23 9.07
N GLU A 148 -12.13 -0.75 10.31
CA GLU A 148 -11.06 -0.72 11.31
C GLU A 148 -11.60 -1.15 12.68
N ASP A 149 -10.75 -1.83 13.45
CA ASP A 149 -10.92 -2.16 14.86
C ASP A 149 -9.73 -1.59 15.64
N HIS A 150 -9.93 -0.43 16.25
CA HIS A 150 -8.89 0.27 17.02
C HIS A 150 -8.60 -0.36 18.38
N ALA A 151 -9.42 -1.29 18.87
CA ALA A 151 -9.21 -1.94 20.15
C ALA A 151 -8.23 -3.13 20.07
N ALA A 152 -8.05 -3.69 18.88
CA ALA A 152 -7.17 -4.83 18.67
C ALA A 152 -5.68 -4.44 18.79
N ALA A 153 -4.90 -5.25 19.51
CA ALA A 153 -3.47 -4.97 19.73
C ALA A 153 -2.63 -5.25 18.47
N PRO A 154 -1.69 -4.37 18.07
CA PRO A 154 -0.82 -4.57 16.93
C PRO A 154 0.40 -5.45 17.24
N PHE A 155 0.97 -6.03 16.19
CA PHE A 155 2.28 -6.68 16.21
C PHE A 155 3.03 -6.40 14.91
N ILE A 156 4.35 -6.57 14.92
CA ILE A 156 5.22 -6.43 13.76
C ILE A 156 5.98 -7.71 13.45
N TRP A 157 6.43 -7.82 12.20
CA TRP A 157 7.51 -8.70 11.79
C TRP A 157 8.83 -7.94 11.76
N PHE A 158 9.79 -8.37 12.57
CA PHE A 158 11.09 -7.73 12.70
C PHE A 158 12.17 -8.76 13.09
N ARG A 159 13.33 -8.70 12.45
CA ARG A 159 14.46 -9.63 12.65
C ARG A 159 14.05 -11.11 12.61
N ARG A 160 13.18 -11.45 11.64
CA ARG A 160 12.63 -12.81 11.44
C ARG A 160 11.78 -13.34 12.60
N GLY A 161 11.22 -12.45 13.42
CA GLY A 161 10.33 -12.80 14.52
C GLY A 161 9.12 -11.88 14.62
N TYR A 162 8.10 -12.35 15.36
CA TYR A 162 6.94 -11.55 15.72
C TYR A 162 7.21 -10.78 17.01
N TRP A 163 6.87 -9.48 17.03
CA TRP A 163 7.03 -8.61 18.19
C TRP A 163 5.72 -7.87 18.46
N ASP A 164 5.28 -7.82 19.72
CA ASP A 164 4.16 -6.97 20.11
C ASP A 164 4.56 -5.51 20.02
N LEU A 165 3.67 -4.69 19.44
CA LEU A 165 3.74 -3.26 19.57
C LEU A 165 2.91 -2.88 20.79
N CYS A 166 3.59 -2.68 21.92
CA CYS A 166 2.94 -2.04 23.05
C CYS A 166 2.67 -0.59 22.67
N PRO A 167 1.44 -0.07 22.87
CA PRO A 167 1.22 1.37 22.83
C PRO A 167 2.27 2.02 23.72
N ALA A 168 2.98 3.02 23.19
CA ALA A 168 3.78 3.85 24.07
C ALA A 168 2.83 4.34 25.17
N GLY A 169 3.22 4.16 26.44
CA GLY A 169 2.61 4.95 27.51
C GLY A 169 2.71 6.44 27.16
N PRO A 170 2.00 7.33 27.86
CA PRO A 170 2.24 8.75 27.71
C PRO A 170 3.75 9.00 27.73
N PRO A 171 4.29 9.84 26.82
CA PRO A 171 5.72 10.08 26.77
C PRO A 171 6.20 10.43 28.18
N PRO A 172 7.30 9.82 28.68
CA PRO A 172 7.75 10.08 30.02
C PRO A 172 8.00 11.59 30.18
N GLY A 173 7.13 12.26 30.94
CA GLY A 173 7.25 13.70 31.22
C GLY A 173 6.12 14.62 30.75
N VAL A 174 4.89 14.17 30.47
CA VAL A 174 3.74 15.06 30.77
C VAL A 174 3.44 14.93 32.26
N LEU A 175 4.27 15.56 33.08
CA LEU A 175 3.86 15.90 34.43
C LEU A 175 2.76 16.94 34.28
N ASP A 176 1.58 16.69 34.86
CA ASP A 176 0.55 17.70 35.07
C ASP A 176 1.10 18.80 35.98
N GLY A 177 1.84 19.73 35.39
CA GLY A 177 2.36 20.95 36.00
C GLY A 177 1.56 22.16 35.52
N PRO A 178 1.27 23.14 36.39
CA PRO A 178 0.39 24.25 36.06
C PRO A 178 0.94 25.08 34.89
N LYS A 179 0.04 25.39 33.95
CA LYS A 179 0.28 26.16 32.72
C LYS A 179 1.01 27.48 33.00
N SER A 180 2.33 27.53 32.84
CA SER A 180 3.02 28.78 32.54
C SER A 180 4.41 28.55 31.96
N THR A 181 4.74 29.37 30.97
CA THR A 181 6.07 29.56 30.36
C THR A 181 6.36 28.70 29.12
N LEU A 182 5.70 29.09 28.03
CA LEU A 182 6.26 29.02 26.68
C LEU A 182 7.66 29.66 26.65
N ASN A 183 8.71 28.91 26.33
CA ASN A 183 9.81 29.49 25.54
C ASN A 183 10.65 28.45 24.78
N ARG A 184 10.63 28.60 23.45
CA ARG A 184 11.68 28.34 22.45
C ARG A 184 12.30 26.94 22.36
N ILE A 185 11.86 26.19 21.36
CA ILE A 185 12.78 25.46 20.47
C ILE A 185 12.77 26.19 19.12
N ARG A 186 13.89 26.85 18.79
CA ARG A 186 14.15 27.36 17.44
C ARG A 186 14.54 26.18 16.55
N PHE A 187 13.74 25.90 15.52
CA PHE A 187 14.20 25.10 14.39
C PHE A 187 15.18 25.94 13.56
N THR A 188 16.48 25.69 13.72
CA THR A 188 17.49 26.21 12.80
C THR A 188 17.45 25.36 11.52
N LEU A 189 16.64 25.78 10.55
CA LEU A 189 16.76 25.32 9.17
C LEU A 189 18.12 25.77 8.63
N LYS A 190 19.14 24.90 8.67
CA LYS A 190 20.34 25.07 7.85
C LYS A 190 19.90 24.97 6.39
N HIS A 191 19.78 26.12 5.74
CA HIS A 191 19.64 26.20 4.29
C HIS A 191 20.90 25.59 3.67
N ASN A 192 20.70 24.60 2.80
CA ASN A 192 21.76 23.99 2.01
C ASN A 192 22.00 24.91 0.81
N ASP A 193 23.04 25.74 0.87
CA ASP A 193 23.43 26.63 -0.21
C ASP A 193 24.07 25.83 -1.35
N PHE A 194 23.30 25.58 -2.40
CA PHE A 194 23.78 25.12 -3.69
C PHE A 194 24.32 26.33 -4.46
N ARG A 195 25.64 26.52 -4.48
CA ARG A 195 26.32 27.57 -5.25
C ARG A 195 26.20 27.30 -6.76
N GLY A 196 25.24 27.96 -7.40
CA GLY A 196 25.21 28.18 -8.86
C GLY A 196 25.39 29.68 -9.15
N ARG A 197 26.46 30.02 -9.87
CA ARG A 197 26.79 31.39 -10.31
C ARG A 197 25.72 31.94 -11.26
N HIS A 198 25.38 33.21 -11.12
CA HIS A 198 25.53 34.28 -12.14
C HIS A 198 24.49 35.40 -11.96
N GLY A 199 24.99 36.63 -11.78
CA GLY A 199 24.54 37.77 -12.60
C GLY A 199 23.37 38.63 -12.13
N HIS A 200 23.73 39.89 -11.83
CA HIS A 200 22.99 41.13 -12.12
C HIS A 200 22.11 41.76 -11.04
N HIS A 201 22.64 42.88 -10.56
CA HIS A 201 22.00 43.95 -9.79
C HIS A 201 20.80 44.56 -10.52
N ALA A 202 19.70 44.79 -9.80
CA ALA A 202 18.86 45.97 -10.02
C ALA A 202 18.04 46.31 -8.75
N HIS A 203 18.20 47.55 -8.31
CA HIS A 203 17.43 48.24 -7.28
C HIS A 203 15.94 48.31 -7.63
N HIS A 204 15.03 48.00 -6.69
CA HIS A 204 13.72 48.65 -6.68
C HIS A 204 13.17 48.91 -5.27
N ARG A 205 12.65 50.12 -5.12
CA ARG A 205 12.20 50.80 -3.90
C ARG A 205 10.89 50.22 -3.33
N LYS A 206 10.77 50.27 -2.00
CA LYS A 206 9.55 50.05 -1.21
C LYS A 206 8.45 51.07 -1.56
N VAL A 207 7.20 50.60 -1.64
CA VAL A 207 5.96 51.40 -1.63
C VAL A 207 5.06 50.87 -0.48
N PRO A 208 4.42 51.73 0.35
CA PRO A 208 3.60 51.29 1.48
C PRO A 208 2.12 51.04 1.10
N PRO A 209 1.32 50.38 1.95
CA PRO A 209 -0.01 49.88 1.58
C PRO A 209 -1.10 50.93 1.77
N ARG A 210 -2.11 50.91 0.89
CA ARG A 210 -3.37 51.66 1.06
C ARG A 210 -4.53 50.73 1.42
N SER A 211 -5.39 51.29 2.24
CA SER A 211 -6.46 50.72 3.03
C SER A 211 -7.74 50.38 2.26
N ARG A 212 -8.51 49.50 2.90
CA ARG A 212 -9.86 48.99 2.60
C ARG A 212 -10.87 50.02 2.08
N SER A 213 -11.74 49.56 1.17
CA SER A 213 -13.21 49.68 1.31
C SER A 213 -13.93 48.76 0.31
N ALA A 214 -14.91 48.02 0.81
CA ALA A 214 -15.95 47.33 0.03
C ALA A 214 -17.19 48.24 -0.02
N PRO A 215 -18.13 48.06 -0.98
CA PRO A 215 -19.29 47.22 -0.65
C PRO A 215 -20.03 46.51 -1.81
N ARG A 216 -20.66 45.38 -1.43
CA ARG A 216 -22.02 44.85 -1.72
C ARG A 216 -22.51 44.48 -3.15
N ARG A 217 -22.92 43.20 -3.20
CA ARG A 217 -24.16 42.56 -3.74
C ARG A 217 -24.39 42.49 -5.25
N GLY A 218 -24.57 41.25 -5.73
CA GLY A 218 -25.28 40.89 -6.95
C GLY A 218 -25.50 39.37 -7.03
N VAL A 219 -26.75 38.94 -7.16
CA VAL A 219 -27.23 37.56 -7.26
C VAL A 219 -27.37 37.20 -8.74
N GLY A 220 -27.00 35.97 -9.15
CA GLY A 220 -27.37 35.41 -10.45
C GLY A 220 -26.70 34.05 -10.72
N PRO A 221 -27.40 33.05 -11.30
CA PRO A 221 -27.00 31.65 -11.25
C PRO A 221 -26.20 31.21 -12.48
N HIS A 222 -25.23 30.30 -12.32
CA HIS A 222 -24.63 29.60 -13.45
C HIS A 222 -24.61 28.09 -13.24
N ARG A 223 -25.19 27.44 -14.23
CA ARG A 223 -25.35 26.02 -14.48
C ARG A 223 -24.04 25.46 -15.07
N THR A 224 -23.82 24.17 -14.83
CA THR A 224 -22.94 23.22 -15.53
C THR A 224 -21.44 23.51 -15.61
N ASP A 225 -20.63 22.62 -15.02
CA ASP A 225 -19.70 21.87 -15.86
C ASP A 225 -19.43 20.47 -15.29
N ARG A 226 -19.46 19.47 -16.18
CA ARG A 226 -19.01 18.10 -15.95
C ARG A 226 -17.50 18.12 -16.11
N SER A 227 -16.73 18.11 -15.02
CA SER A 227 -15.28 17.92 -15.14
C SER A 227 -14.97 16.43 -15.31
N GLU A 228 -14.59 16.08 -16.53
CA GLU A 228 -13.96 14.82 -16.93
C GLU A 228 -12.79 14.46 -15.99
N ALA A 229 -12.73 13.20 -15.58
CA ALA A 229 -11.55 12.62 -14.94
C ALA A 229 -10.43 12.43 -16.00
N PRO A 230 -9.14 12.64 -15.66
CA PRO A 230 -8.06 12.49 -16.62
C PRO A 230 -7.85 11.02 -17.01
N PRO A 231 -7.59 10.71 -18.29
CA PRO A 231 -7.31 9.35 -18.73
C PRO A 231 -5.85 9.01 -18.43
N TRP A 232 -5.62 8.01 -17.56
CA TRP A 232 -4.33 7.35 -17.48
C TRP A 232 -4.09 6.54 -18.77
N PRO A 233 -2.85 6.41 -19.25
CA PRO A 233 -2.59 5.73 -20.51
C PRO A 233 -2.81 4.22 -20.35
N LEU A 234 -3.83 3.69 -21.03
CA LEU A 234 -4.07 2.26 -21.22
C LEU A 234 -2.83 1.62 -21.87
N ALA A 235 -2.05 0.86 -21.10
CA ALA A 235 -1.09 -0.08 -21.66
C ALA A 235 -1.86 -1.10 -22.52
N GLN A 236 -1.59 -1.08 -23.82
CA GLN A 236 -2.21 -1.91 -24.83
C GLN A 236 -2.06 -3.39 -24.47
N ARG A 237 -3.19 -4.06 -24.20
CA ARG A 237 -3.27 -5.53 -24.13
C ARG A 237 -2.93 -6.08 -25.52
N GLN A 238 -1.81 -6.77 -25.66
CA GLN A 238 -1.59 -7.63 -26.82
C GLN A 238 -2.55 -8.83 -26.69
N GLN A 239 -3.48 -8.95 -27.65
CA GLN A 239 -4.27 -10.16 -27.83
C GLN A 239 -3.39 -11.23 -28.49
N PRO A 240 -3.47 -12.52 -28.08
CA PRO A 240 -2.84 -13.58 -28.84
C PRO A 240 -3.62 -13.83 -30.14
N HIS A 241 -2.90 -13.86 -31.25
CA HIS A 241 -3.41 -14.21 -32.57
C HIS A 241 -4.02 -15.62 -32.57
N LEU A 242 -5.35 -15.71 -32.75
CA LEU A 242 -6.03 -16.94 -33.15
C LEU A 242 -5.70 -17.19 -34.63
N GLY A 243 -4.85 -18.18 -34.89
CA GLY A 243 -4.64 -18.71 -36.23
C GLY A 243 -5.87 -19.48 -36.69
N ASN A 244 -6.54 -18.96 -37.72
CA ASN A 244 -7.56 -19.68 -38.48
C ASN A 244 -6.91 -20.86 -39.21
N LEU A 245 -7.36 -22.08 -38.89
CA LEU A 245 -7.25 -23.24 -39.78
C LEU A 245 -8.67 -23.70 -40.09
N HIS A 246 -9.13 -23.42 -41.30
CA HIS A 246 -10.28 -24.07 -41.90
C HIS A 246 -9.87 -24.76 -43.21
N SER A 247 -10.18 -26.06 -43.22
CA SER A 247 -10.68 -26.90 -44.32
C SER A 247 -9.82 -27.18 -45.56
N GLY A 248 -9.67 -28.49 -45.85
CA GLY A 248 -9.28 -29.02 -47.15
C GLY A 248 -9.35 -30.55 -47.22
N THR A 249 -10.57 -31.09 -47.32
CA THR A 249 -10.98 -32.36 -47.96
C THR A 249 -9.90 -33.32 -48.52
N ARG A 250 -9.86 -34.56 -47.99
CA ARG A 250 -10.27 -35.81 -48.68
C ARG A 250 -10.20 -37.00 -47.71
#